data_AF-A0A183UWX2-F1
#
_entry.id   AF-A0A183UWX2-F1
#
_cell.length_a   1.000
_cell.length_b   1.000
_cell.length_c   1.000
_cell.angle_alpha   90.00
_cell.angle_beta   90.00
_cell.angle_gamma   90.00
#
_symmetry.space_group_name_H-M   'P 1'
#
loop_
_entity.id
_entity.type
_entity.pdbx_description
1 polymer ?
#
loop_
_entity_poly.entity_id
_entity_poly.type
_entity_poly.pdbx_seq_one_letter_code
_entity_poly.pdbx_strand_id
1 'polypeptide(L)'
;MMLVGLDSVQVNEGHTPPHVQYFHYKLRNVTEDMDNASSIDNRTELQKSYEGWVTITSSTSCIIGAAFNLLTTDRLSNSFRVISGHVTVLISLIPTVALTFIYTDYVQELFFWFSMFLAALASLGSTGLLGCGLLGYSARFPAVYMQAVMLGQSVAGILSSLLSIFCQAFTSNSLLNGRVFFIIATLWTLASAFVYIWLVRSPNTIIIMNSEDVQSSNVEQSRSLLLDADENTAYFTAIACFLLFNVGDAVGRLLFYAVPLEGRLLLMLSLSRFALVPLLLLCNVYPRSHSETLFHNDAIFILLMALFALSNGLFFTSASVSATRKVDEDLRELTGSLIGMVAMVSSLMGSIFGALLVMVV
;
A
#
# COMPACT_ATOMS: atom_id res chain seq x y z
N MET A 1 5.24 -1.95 40.28
CA MET A 1 6.48 -1.54 40.98
C MET A 1 7.62 -2.49 40.60
N MET A 2 8.29 -2.21 39.48
CA MET A 2 9.75 -2.13 39.41
C MET A 2 10.10 -1.57 38.03
N LEU A 3 10.56 -0.33 38.04
CA LEU A 3 11.19 0.39 36.93
C LEU A 3 12.60 -0.19 36.71
N VAL A 4 12.94 -0.53 35.46
CA VAL A 4 14.29 -0.49 34.89
C VAL A 4 14.05 -0.22 33.39
N GLY A 5 14.18 0.99 32.87
CA GLY A 5 15.47 1.64 32.61
C GLY A 5 15.84 1.43 31.13
N LEU A 6 15.09 2.06 30.21
CA LEU A 6 15.42 2.14 28.79
C LEU A 6 15.77 3.61 28.48
N ASP A 7 16.96 4.02 28.92
CA ASP A 7 17.49 5.33 28.57
C ASP A 7 17.88 5.38 27.09
N SER A 8 17.39 6.43 26.42
CA SER A 8 18.00 7.10 25.26
C SER A 8 18.05 6.35 23.93
N VAL A 9 16.91 6.33 23.23
CA VAL A 9 16.91 6.27 21.75
C VAL A 9 16.09 7.43 21.22
N GLN A 10 16.78 8.51 20.87
CA GLN A 10 16.24 9.63 20.11
C GLN A 10 15.85 9.14 18.70
N VAL A 11 14.63 8.60 18.52
CA VAL A 11 14.04 8.45 17.18
C VAL A 11 13.62 9.83 16.72
N ASN A 12 14.50 10.45 15.95
CA ASN A 12 14.31 11.72 15.25
C ASN A 12 12.96 11.71 14.50
N GLU A 13 12.07 12.66 14.79
CA GLU A 13 10.68 12.72 14.31
C GLU A 13 10.53 12.70 12.76
N GLY A 14 11.62 12.94 12.02
CA GLY A 14 11.65 12.99 10.55
C GLY A 14 11.39 11.68 9.79
N HIS A 15 11.29 10.52 10.44
CA HIS A 15 11.20 9.21 9.75
C HIS A 15 9.79 8.68 9.54
N THR A 16 8.76 9.36 10.06
CA THR A 16 7.38 8.86 10.05
C THR A 16 6.55 9.48 8.91
N PRO A 17 5.68 8.70 8.22
CA PRO A 17 4.86 9.23 7.14
C PRO A 17 3.96 10.41 7.58
N PRO A 18 3.65 11.37 6.69
CA PRO A 18 2.87 12.57 7.02
C PRO A 18 1.56 12.32 7.78
N HIS A 19 0.81 11.30 7.36
CA HIS A 19 -0.47 10.96 7.99
C HIS A 19 -0.26 10.40 9.40
N VAL A 20 0.76 9.56 9.61
CA VAL A 20 1.13 9.01 10.91
C VAL A 20 1.55 10.15 11.85
N GLN A 21 2.43 11.05 11.40
CA GLN A 21 2.82 12.26 12.15
C GLN A 21 1.60 13.09 12.57
N TYR A 22 0.66 13.30 11.66
CA TYR A 22 -0.57 14.04 11.94
C TYR A 22 -1.41 13.39 13.04
N PHE A 23 -1.63 12.07 12.99
CA PHE A 23 -2.43 11.38 14.00
C PHE A 23 -1.71 11.30 15.35
N HIS A 24 -0.40 11.06 15.36
CA HIS A 24 0.39 11.13 16.59
C HIS A 24 0.30 12.52 17.23
N TYR A 25 0.37 13.59 16.44
CA TYR A 25 0.19 14.94 16.94
C TYR A 25 -1.21 15.17 17.53
N LYS A 26 -2.26 14.70 16.86
CA LYS A 26 -3.65 14.86 17.33
C LYS A 26 -3.96 14.08 18.62
N LEU A 27 -3.26 12.98 18.83
CA LEU A 27 -3.43 12.09 19.99
C LEU A 27 -2.38 12.33 21.10
N ARG A 28 -1.57 13.38 20.97
CA ARG A 28 -0.52 13.75 21.93
C ARG A 28 -1.10 14.08 23.31
N ASN A 29 -0.24 13.99 24.33
CA ASN A 29 -0.60 14.45 25.65
C ASN A 29 -0.79 16.00 25.64
N VAL A 30 -1.99 16.47 25.97
CA VAL A 30 -2.33 17.90 25.91
C VAL A 30 -1.96 18.63 27.21
N THR A 31 -1.70 17.90 28.30
CA THR A 31 -1.36 18.49 29.60
C THR A 31 0.12 18.80 29.78
N GLU A 32 0.98 18.32 28.88
CA GLU A 32 2.42 18.58 28.90
C GLU A 32 2.83 19.60 27.82
N ASP A 33 3.97 20.25 28.03
CA ASP A 33 4.59 21.12 27.03
C ASP A 33 4.88 20.33 25.74
N MET A 34 4.83 21.00 24.59
CA MET A 34 4.89 20.35 23.26
C MET A 34 6.17 19.51 23.05
N ASP A 35 7.29 19.93 23.62
CA ASP A 35 8.57 19.22 23.54
C ASP A 35 8.58 17.94 24.41
N ASN A 36 7.82 17.93 25.52
CA ASN A 36 7.68 16.74 26.37
C ASN A 36 6.58 15.81 25.86
N ALA A 37 5.48 16.36 25.34
CA ALA A 37 4.35 15.61 24.81
C ALA A 37 4.67 14.84 23.51
N SER A 38 5.74 15.23 22.80
CA SER A 38 6.26 14.55 21.61
C SER A 38 7.30 13.47 21.94
N SER A 39 7.83 13.47 23.18
CA SER A 39 8.80 12.48 23.62
C SER A 39 8.22 11.06 23.61
N ILE A 40 9.04 10.08 23.25
CA ILE A 40 8.62 8.68 23.07
C ILE A 40 8.11 8.08 24.38
N ASP A 41 8.73 8.44 25.51
CA ASP A 41 8.34 7.97 26.85
C ASP A 41 6.98 8.49 27.30
N ASN A 42 6.57 9.68 26.82
CA ASN A 42 5.32 10.32 27.23
C ASN A 42 4.16 10.09 26.24
N ARG A 43 4.31 9.14 25.29
CA ARG A 43 3.23 8.80 24.35
C ARG A 43 2.01 8.24 25.07
N THR A 44 0.83 8.75 24.71
CA THR A 44 -0.45 8.26 25.21
C THR A 44 -0.75 6.85 24.71
N GLU A 45 -1.62 6.12 25.41
CA GLU A 45 -2.07 4.79 24.97
C GLU A 45 -2.74 4.82 23.58
N LEU A 46 -3.42 5.92 23.24
CA LEU A 46 -4.02 6.13 21.91
C LEU A 46 -2.93 6.28 20.83
N GLN A 47 -1.82 6.97 21.12
CA GLN A 47 -0.70 7.07 20.18
C GLN A 47 -0.01 5.72 19.96
N LYS A 48 0.23 4.95 21.04
CA LYS A 48 0.91 3.65 20.95
C LYS A 48 0.07 2.61 20.19
N SER A 49 -1.25 2.65 20.34
CA SER A 49 -2.15 1.67 19.74
C SER A 49 -2.68 2.07 18.34
N TYR A 50 -2.44 3.31 17.90
CA TYR A 50 -2.94 3.85 16.63
C TYR A 50 -2.60 2.98 15.41
N GLU A 51 -1.32 2.66 15.22
CA GLU A 51 -0.85 1.90 14.05
C GLU A 51 -1.42 0.46 14.01
N GLY A 52 -1.58 -0.16 15.18
CA GLY A 52 -2.21 -1.47 15.30
C GLY A 52 -3.69 -1.44 14.93
N TRP A 53 -4.44 -0.49 15.48
CA TRP A 53 -5.88 -0.35 15.21
C TRP A 53 -6.17 0.03 13.77
N VAL A 54 -5.42 0.96 13.17
CA VAL A 54 -5.64 1.35 11.77
C VAL A 54 -5.37 0.17 10.83
N THR A 55 -4.36 -0.65 11.13
CA THR A 55 -4.05 -1.86 10.36
C THR A 55 -5.20 -2.87 10.44
N ILE A 56 -5.63 -3.24 11.65
CA ILE A 56 -6.69 -4.25 11.84
C ILE A 56 -8.01 -3.81 11.20
N THR A 57 -8.43 -2.57 11.48
CA THR A 57 -9.71 -2.05 10.98
C THR A 57 -9.70 -1.90 9.46
N SER A 58 -8.62 -1.39 8.88
CA SER A 58 -8.47 -1.24 7.42
C SER A 58 -8.42 -2.59 6.72
N SER A 59 -7.61 -3.54 7.20
CA SER A 59 -7.50 -4.89 6.61
C SER A 59 -8.81 -5.66 6.69
N THR A 60 -9.51 -5.61 7.83
CA THR A 60 -10.83 -6.25 7.98
C THR A 60 -11.83 -5.66 6.98
N SER A 61 -11.84 -4.34 6.85
CA SER A 61 -12.73 -3.63 5.94
C SER A 61 -12.42 -3.92 4.46
N CYS A 62 -11.14 -4.04 4.10
CA CYS A 62 -10.71 -4.50 2.78
C CYS A 62 -11.24 -5.90 2.45
N ILE A 63 -11.17 -6.83 3.40
CA ILE A 63 -11.66 -8.21 3.20
C ILE A 63 -13.18 -8.21 3.01
N ILE A 64 -13.92 -7.41 3.78
CA ILE A 64 -15.37 -7.25 3.62
C ILE A 64 -15.68 -6.70 2.22
N GLY A 65 -14.98 -5.66 1.79
CA GLY A 65 -15.14 -5.09 0.45
C GLY A 65 -14.80 -6.08 -0.67
N ALA A 66 -13.72 -6.84 -0.52
CA ALA A 66 -13.31 -7.86 -1.48
C ALA A 66 -14.31 -9.03 -1.55
N ALA A 67 -14.81 -9.49 -0.40
CA ALA A 67 -15.83 -10.52 -0.33
C ALA A 67 -17.14 -10.04 -0.97
N PHE A 68 -17.56 -8.80 -0.70
CA PHE A 68 -18.71 -8.20 -1.37
C PHE A 68 -18.50 -8.15 -2.89
N ASN A 69 -17.32 -7.72 -3.35
CA ASN A 69 -16.98 -7.66 -4.77
C ASN A 69 -17.08 -9.05 -5.43
N LEU A 70 -16.48 -10.08 -4.82
CA LEU A 70 -16.53 -11.46 -5.28
C LEU A 70 -17.98 -11.97 -5.36
N LEU A 71 -18.75 -11.85 -4.27
CA LEU A 71 -20.12 -12.37 -4.19
C LEU A 71 -21.10 -11.64 -5.12
N THR A 72 -20.77 -10.42 -5.53
CA THR A 72 -21.59 -9.62 -6.45
C THR A 72 -21.04 -9.58 -7.88
N THR A 73 -19.99 -10.35 -8.18
CA THR A 73 -19.36 -10.36 -9.50
C THR A 73 -20.37 -10.72 -10.60
N ASP A 74 -21.22 -11.72 -10.36
CA ASP A 74 -22.23 -12.17 -11.33
C ASP A 74 -23.57 -11.41 -11.25
N ARG A 75 -23.76 -10.59 -10.21
CA ARG A 75 -25.05 -9.94 -9.90
C ARG A 75 -25.08 -8.45 -10.20
N LEU A 76 -23.94 -7.77 -10.04
CA LEU A 76 -23.80 -6.33 -10.21
C LEU A 76 -22.80 -6.05 -11.34
N SER A 77 -23.00 -4.96 -12.08
CA SER A 77 -22.03 -4.58 -13.12
C SER A 77 -20.71 -4.11 -12.50
N ASN A 78 -19.60 -4.35 -13.19
CA ASN A 78 -18.29 -3.87 -12.73
C ASN A 78 -18.27 -2.34 -12.55
N SER A 79 -18.91 -1.60 -13.46
CA SER A 79 -19.03 -0.14 -13.35
C SER A 79 -19.74 0.30 -12.08
N PHE A 80 -20.76 -0.42 -11.63
CA PHE A 80 -21.39 -0.13 -10.34
C PHE A 80 -20.42 -0.33 -9.18
N ARG A 81 -19.68 -1.46 -9.15
CA ARG A 81 -18.72 -1.79 -8.09
C ARG A 81 -17.54 -0.80 -8.03
N VAL A 82 -17.04 -0.35 -9.19
CA VAL A 82 -15.94 0.63 -9.27
C VAL A 82 -16.43 2.05 -8.95
N ILE A 83 -17.63 2.44 -9.37
CA ILE A 83 -18.15 3.77 -9.00
C ILE A 83 -18.48 3.82 -7.50
N SER A 84 -19.09 2.77 -6.95
CA SER A 84 -19.40 2.70 -5.51
C SER A 84 -18.13 2.70 -4.64
N GLY A 85 -17.04 2.12 -5.12
CA GLY A 85 -15.72 2.24 -4.49
C GLY A 85 -15.23 3.69 -4.40
N HIS A 86 -15.26 4.45 -5.51
CA HIS A 86 -14.84 5.86 -5.53
C HIS A 86 -15.72 6.71 -4.62
N VAL A 87 -17.04 6.50 -4.66
CA VAL A 87 -18.01 7.21 -3.80
C VAL A 87 -17.72 6.94 -2.32
N THR A 88 -17.49 5.68 -1.93
CA THR A 88 -17.16 5.31 -0.54
C THR A 88 -15.84 5.96 -0.08
N VAL A 89 -14.82 6.03 -0.94
CA VAL A 89 -13.55 6.72 -0.64
C VAL A 89 -13.78 8.22 -0.45
N LEU A 90 -14.59 8.87 -1.29
CA LEU A 90 -14.87 10.31 -1.14
C LEU A 90 -15.69 10.62 0.12
N ILE A 91 -16.69 9.78 0.43
CA ILE A 91 -17.50 9.90 1.65
C ILE A 91 -16.63 9.75 2.91
N SER A 92 -15.53 9.00 2.86
CA SER A 92 -14.61 8.86 3.99
C SER A 92 -13.52 9.94 4.02
N LEU A 93 -12.97 10.34 2.86
CA LEU A 93 -11.90 11.34 2.79
C LEU A 93 -12.39 12.77 3.08
N ILE A 94 -13.59 13.15 2.63
CA ILE A 94 -14.10 14.52 2.87
C ILE A 94 -14.22 14.84 4.37
N PRO A 95 -14.85 13.98 5.21
CA PRO A 95 -14.83 14.16 6.66
C PRO A 95 -13.43 14.10 7.26
N THR A 96 -12.55 13.23 6.74
CA THR A 96 -11.15 13.14 7.21
C THR A 96 -10.43 14.48 7.01
N VAL A 97 -10.58 15.11 5.85
CA VAL A 97 -10.06 16.47 5.58
C VAL A 97 -10.69 17.48 6.53
N ALA A 98 -12.01 17.46 6.73
CA ALA A 98 -12.68 18.38 7.65
C ALA A 98 -12.13 18.29 9.10
N LEU A 99 -11.89 17.07 9.60
CA LEU A 99 -11.30 16.83 10.92
C LEU A 99 -9.89 17.45 11.08
N THR A 100 -9.15 17.62 9.99
CA THR A 100 -7.83 18.28 10.06
C THR A 100 -7.91 19.77 10.40
N PHE A 101 -9.06 20.42 10.17
CA PHE A 101 -9.31 21.82 10.50
C PHE A 101 -9.95 22.00 11.88
N ILE A 102 -10.59 20.96 12.42
CA ILE A 102 -11.28 21.00 13.71
C ILE A 102 -10.27 20.75 14.84
N TYR A 103 -10.37 21.51 15.93
CA TYR A 103 -9.59 21.27 17.14
C TYR A 103 -10.26 20.17 17.99
N THR A 104 -9.51 19.12 18.32
CA THR A 104 -10.05 17.85 18.86
C THR A 104 -9.45 17.47 20.21
N ASP A 105 -8.68 18.36 20.84
CA ASP A 105 -7.85 18.02 22.00
C ASP A 105 -8.70 17.68 23.25
N TYR A 106 -9.96 18.13 23.33
CA TYR A 106 -10.88 17.78 24.42
C TYR A 106 -11.61 16.44 24.22
N VAL A 107 -11.61 15.91 22.99
CA VAL A 107 -12.41 14.75 22.57
C VAL A 107 -11.57 13.75 21.75
N GLN A 108 -10.34 13.52 22.19
CA GLN A 108 -9.35 12.69 21.47
C GLN A 108 -9.83 11.25 21.23
N GLU A 109 -10.55 10.65 22.18
CA GLU A 109 -11.09 9.29 22.03
C GLU A 109 -12.17 9.19 20.94
N LEU A 110 -13.08 10.16 20.90
CA LEU A 110 -14.11 10.22 19.85
C LEU A 110 -13.46 10.45 18.48
N PHE A 111 -12.48 11.37 18.41
CA PHE A 111 -11.69 11.59 17.20
C PHE A 111 -10.98 10.31 16.74
N PHE A 112 -10.41 9.55 17.67
CA PHE A 112 -9.71 8.29 17.38
C PHE A 112 -10.64 7.27 16.72
N TRP A 113 -11.74 6.88 17.39
CA TRP A 113 -12.65 5.85 16.87
C TRP A 113 -13.34 6.28 15.58
N PHE A 114 -13.71 7.56 15.46
CA PHE A 114 -14.29 8.09 14.24
C PHE A 114 -13.28 8.06 13.08
N SER A 115 -12.01 8.39 13.33
CA SER A 115 -10.95 8.31 12.31
C SER A 115 -10.65 6.87 11.88
N MET A 116 -10.66 5.91 12.81
CA MET A 116 -10.54 4.48 12.48
C MET A 116 -11.70 4.00 11.59
N PHE A 117 -12.92 4.44 11.88
CA PHE A 117 -14.08 4.13 11.05
C PHE A 117 -13.97 4.72 9.64
N LEU A 118 -13.54 5.98 9.51
CA LEU A 118 -13.32 6.60 8.20
C LEU A 118 -12.19 5.91 7.41
N ALA A 119 -11.09 5.53 8.07
CA ALA A 119 -10.00 4.77 7.46
C ALA A 119 -10.47 3.38 6.99
N ALA A 120 -11.32 2.71 7.77
CA ALA A 120 -11.95 1.45 7.39
C ALA A 120 -12.85 1.62 6.16
N LEU A 121 -13.70 2.66 6.10
CA LEU A 121 -14.52 2.95 4.92
C LEU A 121 -13.67 3.25 3.68
N ALA A 122 -12.60 4.05 3.83
CA ALA A 122 -11.68 4.35 2.74
C ALA A 122 -11.02 3.07 2.19
N SER A 123 -10.66 2.14 3.08
CA SER A 123 -10.05 0.85 2.74
C SER A 123 -11.02 -0.11 2.05
N LEU A 124 -12.28 -0.15 2.50
CA LEU A 124 -13.37 -0.88 1.84
C LEU A 124 -13.58 -0.40 0.42
N GLY A 125 -13.70 0.92 0.25
CA GLY A 125 -13.94 1.54 -1.05
C GLY A 125 -12.77 1.35 -1.99
N SER A 126 -11.55 1.66 -1.55
CA SER A 126 -10.34 1.62 -2.38
C SER A 126 -9.91 0.19 -2.73
N THR A 127 -9.23 -0.52 -1.82
CA THR A 127 -8.62 -1.82 -2.16
C THR A 127 -9.67 -2.92 -2.27
N GLY A 128 -10.71 -2.88 -1.42
CA GLY A 128 -11.79 -3.85 -1.43
C GLY A 128 -12.66 -3.80 -2.69
N LEU A 129 -13.25 -2.64 -2.99
CA LEU A 129 -14.16 -2.49 -4.14
C LEU A 129 -13.42 -2.08 -5.44
N LEU A 130 -12.67 -0.97 -5.45
CA LEU A 130 -11.96 -0.51 -6.66
C LEU A 130 -10.89 -1.50 -7.09
N GLY A 131 -10.01 -1.89 -6.17
CA GLY A 131 -8.88 -2.77 -6.45
C GLY A 131 -9.34 -4.12 -6.99
N CYS A 132 -10.22 -4.82 -6.26
CA CYS A 132 -10.74 -6.12 -6.70
C CYS A 132 -11.63 -6.01 -7.94
N GLY A 133 -12.43 -4.94 -8.07
CA GLY A 133 -13.27 -4.72 -9.26
C GLY A 133 -12.47 -4.49 -10.53
N LEU A 134 -11.43 -3.65 -10.47
CA LEU A 134 -10.54 -3.41 -11.60
C LEU A 134 -9.72 -4.65 -11.95
N LEU A 135 -9.22 -5.39 -10.96
CA LEU A 135 -8.53 -6.66 -11.20
C LEU A 135 -9.46 -7.69 -11.85
N GLY A 136 -10.65 -7.90 -11.30
CA GLY A 136 -11.67 -8.81 -11.84
C GLY A 136 -12.06 -8.45 -13.28
N TYR A 137 -12.34 -7.18 -13.54
CA TYR A 137 -12.70 -6.72 -14.88
C TYR A 137 -11.53 -6.83 -15.87
N SER A 138 -10.32 -6.48 -15.44
CA SER A 138 -9.12 -6.58 -16.28
C SER A 138 -8.79 -8.01 -16.69
N ALA A 139 -9.19 -9.01 -15.89
CA ALA A 139 -8.98 -10.43 -16.18
C ALA A 139 -9.82 -10.97 -17.36
N ARG A 140 -10.85 -10.23 -17.79
CA ARG A 140 -11.60 -10.54 -19.03
C ARG A 140 -10.82 -10.18 -20.29
N PHE A 141 -9.83 -9.30 -20.17
CA PHE A 141 -9.01 -8.84 -21.29
C PHE A 141 -7.73 -9.66 -21.39
N PRO A 142 -6.97 -9.53 -22.50
CA PRO A 142 -5.63 -10.11 -22.59
C PRO A 142 -4.75 -9.75 -21.40
N ALA A 143 -3.82 -10.64 -21.05
CA ALA A 143 -2.98 -10.53 -19.85
C ALA A 143 -2.25 -9.17 -19.71
N VAL A 144 -1.99 -8.48 -20.82
CA VAL A 144 -1.40 -7.13 -20.87
C VAL A 144 -2.22 -6.11 -20.06
N TYR A 145 -3.55 -6.18 -20.09
CA TYR A 145 -4.42 -5.22 -19.41
C TYR A 145 -4.52 -5.49 -17.90
N MET A 146 -4.58 -6.76 -17.52
CA MET A 146 -4.48 -7.18 -16.11
C MET A 146 -3.14 -6.75 -15.51
N GLN A 147 -2.06 -6.91 -16.27
CA GLN A 147 -0.73 -6.44 -15.89
C GLN A 147 -0.64 -4.91 -15.82
N ALA A 148 -1.32 -4.17 -16.70
CA ALA A 148 -1.36 -2.71 -16.64
C ALA A 148 -2.04 -2.20 -15.35
N VAL A 149 -3.15 -2.83 -14.93
CA VAL A 149 -3.80 -2.51 -13.64
C VAL A 149 -2.85 -2.80 -12.48
N MET A 150 -2.19 -3.95 -12.51
CA MET A 150 -1.22 -4.39 -11.53
C MET A 150 0.01 -3.48 -11.44
N LEU A 151 0.55 -3.04 -12.58
CA LEU A 151 1.63 -2.06 -12.67
C LEU A 151 1.19 -0.70 -12.12
N GLY A 152 -0.05 -0.29 -12.41
CA GLY A 152 -0.65 0.93 -11.86
C GLY A 152 -0.69 0.94 -10.33
N GLN A 153 -0.90 -0.21 -9.67
CA GLN A 153 -0.83 -0.32 -8.21
C GLN A 153 0.59 -0.06 -7.69
N SER A 154 1.61 -0.62 -8.32
CA SER A 154 3.01 -0.39 -7.94
C SER A 154 3.41 1.07 -8.18
N VAL A 155 3.00 1.67 -9.32
CA VAL A 155 3.22 3.10 -9.62
C VAL A 155 2.50 4.00 -8.61
N ALA A 156 1.29 3.65 -8.18
CA ALA A 156 0.58 4.38 -7.13
C ALA A 156 1.35 4.35 -5.78
N GLY A 157 1.99 3.23 -5.44
CA GLY A 157 2.87 3.12 -4.28
C GLY A 157 4.11 4.03 -4.37
N ILE A 158 4.70 4.13 -5.57
CA ILE A 158 5.79 5.09 -5.85
C ILE A 158 5.29 6.52 -5.66
N LEU A 159 4.17 6.88 -6.27
CA LEU A 159 3.58 8.23 -6.15
C LEU A 159 3.22 8.58 -4.70
N SER A 160 2.72 7.63 -3.91
CA SER A 160 2.43 7.81 -2.48
C SER A 160 3.70 8.08 -1.65
N SER A 161 4.80 7.38 -2.00
CA SER A 161 6.10 7.58 -1.35
C SER A 161 6.70 8.95 -1.70
N LEU A 162 6.65 9.34 -2.98
CA LEU A 162 7.07 10.66 -3.44
C LEU A 162 6.23 11.79 -2.84
N LEU A 163 4.91 11.59 -2.74
CA LEU A 163 4.01 12.53 -2.09
C LEU A 163 4.38 12.70 -0.61
N SER A 164 4.75 11.62 0.07
CA SER A 164 5.18 11.67 1.47
C SER A 164 6.45 12.51 1.65
N ILE A 165 7.44 12.30 0.77
CA ILE A 165 8.68 13.08 0.73
C ILE A 165 8.37 14.56 0.44
N PHE A 166 7.53 14.83 -0.56
CA PHE A 166 7.11 16.18 -0.92
C PHE A 166 6.44 16.90 0.26
N CYS A 167 5.45 16.27 0.91
CA CYS A 167 4.75 16.91 2.02
C CYS A 167 5.70 17.22 3.19
N GLN A 168 6.65 16.34 3.50
CA GLN A 168 7.68 16.56 4.53
C GLN A 168 8.67 17.68 4.15
N ALA A 169 9.05 17.78 2.87
CA ALA A 169 10.00 18.81 2.42
C ALA A 169 9.41 20.23 2.46
N PHE A 170 8.10 20.37 2.21
CA PHE A 170 7.44 21.67 2.08
C PHE A 170 6.65 22.10 3.32
N THR A 171 6.56 21.26 4.34
CA THR A 171 5.72 21.52 5.51
C THR A 171 6.51 21.54 6.81
N SER A 172 6.36 22.61 7.59
CA SER A 172 7.07 22.80 8.86
C SER A 172 6.40 22.16 10.08
N ASN A 173 5.11 21.81 10.00
CA ASN A 173 4.32 21.32 11.14
C ASN A 173 3.51 20.08 10.79
N SER A 174 3.44 19.09 11.69
CA SER A 174 2.68 17.84 11.52
C SER A 174 1.20 18.04 11.13
N LEU A 175 0.56 19.09 11.65
CA LEU A 175 -0.82 19.44 11.33
C LEU A 175 -1.00 19.88 9.87
N LEU A 176 -0.12 20.76 9.38
CA LEU A 176 -0.13 21.20 7.99
C LEU A 176 0.26 20.04 7.06
N ASN A 177 1.15 19.16 7.51
CA ASN A 177 1.63 18.00 6.75
C ASN A 177 0.47 17.05 6.44
N GLY A 178 -0.33 16.70 7.46
CA GLY A 178 -1.55 15.90 7.29
C GLY A 178 -2.61 16.56 6.43
N ARG A 179 -2.84 17.87 6.58
CA ARG A 179 -3.82 18.65 5.77
C ARG A 179 -3.51 18.55 4.29
N VAL A 180 -2.27 18.89 3.92
CA VAL A 180 -1.82 18.88 2.52
C VAL A 180 -1.93 17.47 1.95
N PHE A 181 -1.50 16.45 2.71
CA PHE A 181 -1.59 15.05 2.30
C PHE A 181 -3.03 14.60 1.98
N PHE A 182 -3.99 14.84 2.89
CA PHE A 182 -5.39 14.41 2.68
C PHE A 182 -6.11 15.21 1.58
N ILE A 183 -5.77 16.50 1.40
CA ILE A 183 -6.32 17.32 0.30
C ILE A 183 -5.84 16.78 -1.04
N ILE A 184 -4.53 16.51 -1.20
CA ILE A 184 -3.98 15.96 -2.43
C ILE A 184 -4.59 14.59 -2.73
N ALA A 185 -4.72 13.72 -1.73
CA ALA A 185 -5.36 12.41 -1.88
C ALA A 185 -6.82 12.52 -2.34
N THR A 186 -7.57 13.51 -1.84
CA THR A 186 -8.96 13.76 -2.24
C THR A 186 -9.05 14.23 -3.69
N LEU A 187 -8.20 15.18 -4.09
CA LEU A 187 -8.14 15.67 -5.48
C LEU A 187 -7.72 14.56 -6.45
N TRP A 188 -6.75 13.73 -6.06
CA TRP A 188 -6.34 12.57 -6.84
C TRP A 188 -7.47 11.56 -7.03
N THR A 189 -8.25 11.29 -5.98
CA THR A 189 -9.41 10.40 -6.06
C THR A 189 -10.49 10.94 -7.01
N LEU A 190 -10.74 12.25 -7.00
CA LEU A 190 -11.67 12.89 -7.93
C LEU A 190 -11.19 12.79 -9.38
N ALA A 191 -9.89 13.03 -9.62
CA ALA A 191 -9.28 12.89 -10.94
C ALA A 191 -9.37 11.43 -11.44
N SER A 192 -9.07 10.45 -10.59
CA SER A 192 -9.21 9.02 -10.89
C SER A 192 -10.65 8.65 -11.27
N ALA A 193 -11.65 9.12 -10.50
CA ALA A 193 -13.05 8.87 -10.79
C ALA A 193 -13.47 9.46 -12.15
N PHE A 194 -13.03 10.69 -12.45
CA PHE A 194 -13.28 11.34 -13.74
C PHE A 194 -12.66 10.55 -14.90
N VAL A 195 -11.39 10.16 -14.79
CA VAL A 195 -10.69 9.37 -15.80
C VAL A 195 -11.38 8.02 -16.03
N TYR A 196 -11.83 7.35 -14.97
CA TYR A 196 -12.57 6.09 -15.08
C TYR A 196 -13.89 6.27 -15.85
N ILE A 197 -14.69 7.28 -15.50
CA ILE A 197 -15.96 7.55 -16.18
C ILE A 197 -15.74 7.92 -17.65
N TRP A 198 -14.71 8.72 -17.93
CA TRP A 198 -14.33 9.10 -19.28
C TRP A 198 -13.90 7.88 -20.10
N LEU A 199 -13.08 6.99 -19.53
CA LEU A 199 -12.59 5.79 -20.19
C LEU A 199 -13.72 4.81 -20.54
N VAL A 200 -14.63 4.56 -19.59
CA VAL A 200 -15.77 3.64 -19.79
C VAL A 200 -16.79 4.19 -20.80
N ARG A 201 -16.88 5.50 -20.95
CA ARG A 201 -17.74 6.15 -21.96
C ARG A 201 -17.08 6.33 -23.32
N SER A 202 -15.79 6.09 -23.44
CA SER A 202 -15.07 6.28 -24.71
C SER A 202 -15.38 5.14 -25.70
N PRO A 203 -15.63 5.44 -26.99
CA PRO A 203 -15.96 4.43 -28.00
C PRO A 203 -14.79 3.47 -28.31
N ASN A 204 -13.55 3.84 -28.00
CA ASN A 204 -12.35 3.03 -28.23
C ASN A 204 -12.29 1.77 -27.33
N THR A 205 -12.86 1.81 -26.13
CA THR A 205 -12.98 0.63 -25.26
C THR A 205 -13.86 -0.45 -25.89
N ILE A 206 -14.90 -0.04 -26.64
CA ILE A 206 -15.83 -0.93 -27.36
C ILE A 206 -15.17 -1.52 -28.62
N ILE A 207 -14.21 -0.82 -29.22
CA ILE A 207 -13.49 -1.27 -30.43
C ILE A 207 -12.38 -2.29 -30.08
N ILE A 208 -11.71 -2.11 -28.93
CA ILE A 208 -10.76 -3.10 -28.38
C ILE A 208 -11.47 -4.42 -28.03
N MET A 209 -12.77 -4.40 -27.72
CA MET A 209 -13.57 -5.62 -27.50
C MET A 209 -13.74 -6.48 -28.75
N ASN A 210 -13.49 -5.95 -29.95
CA ASN A 210 -13.76 -6.62 -31.23
C ASN A 210 -12.53 -6.77 -32.15
N SER A 211 -11.32 -6.39 -31.72
CA SER A 211 -10.10 -6.54 -32.52
C SER A 211 -9.12 -7.46 -31.82
N GLU A 212 -9.02 -8.69 -32.33
CA GLU A 212 -7.96 -9.65 -32.04
C GLU A 212 -6.57 -9.03 -32.23
N ASP A 213 -5.58 -9.69 -31.59
CA ASP A 213 -4.21 -9.85 -32.07
C ASP A 213 -3.64 -8.74 -32.94
N VAL A 214 -2.77 -7.87 -32.39
CA VAL A 214 -1.53 -7.38 -33.06
C VAL A 214 -0.84 -6.22 -32.28
N GLN A 215 0.48 -6.39 -32.16
CA GLN A 215 1.57 -5.43 -31.92
C GLN A 215 1.76 -4.73 -30.56
N SER A 216 2.64 -5.36 -29.78
CA SER A 216 3.66 -4.71 -28.95
C SER A 216 4.71 -3.98 -29.81
N SER A 217 4.75 -2.65 -29.74
CA SER A 217 5.96 -1.86 -30.02
C SER A 217 5.72 -0.41 -29.62
N ASN A 218 6.67 0.15 -28.85
CA ASN A 218 6.86 1.57 -28.47
C ASN A 218 6.73 1.85 -26.97
N VAL A 219 7.67 1.36 -26.16
CA VAL A 219 7.92 1.81 -24.77
C VAL A 219 9.37 2.30 -24.57
N GLU A 220 10.17 2.39 -25.63
CA GLU A 220 11.62 2.53 -25.50
C GLU A 220 12.15 3.98 -25.43
N GLN A 221 11.27 5.00 -25.35
CA GLN A 221 11.68 6.40 -25.51
C GLN A 221 11.74 7.23 -24.21
N SER A 222 11.34 6.72 -23.05
CA SER A 222 11.32 7.48 -21.79
C SER A 222 12.56 7.28 -20.89
N ARG A 223 13.64 6.69 -21.42
CA ARG A 223 14.75 6.12 -20.62
C ARG A 223 15.93 7.06 -20.33
N SER A 224 15.91 8.32 -20.78
CA SER A 224 17.14 9.16 -20.82
C SER A 224 17.14 10.46 -20.00
N LEU A 225 16.33 10.60 -18.94
CA LEU A 225 16.25 11.87 -18.16
C LEU A 225 16.38 11.75 -16.63
N LEU A 226 16.86 10.63 -16.09
CA LEU A 226 16.88 10.41 -14.63
C LEU A 226 18.25 9.95 -14.08
N LEU A 227 19.31 10.69 -14.37
CA LEU A 227 20.57 10.57 -13.63
C LEU A 227 21.19 11.95 -13.43
N ASP A 228 20.81 12.61 -12.34
CA ASP A 228 21.75 13.22 -11.40
C ASP A 228 21.00 13.73 -10.16
N ALA A 229 21.41 13.26 -8.96
CA ALA A 229 21.41 14.03 -7.71
C ALA A 229 21.80 13.12 -6.53
N ASP A 230 22.79 13.59 -5.78
CA ASP A 230 23.45 12.97 -4.64
C ASP A 230 23.04 13.61 -3.29
N GLU A 231 23.18 12.82 -2.22
CA GLU A 231 23.25 13.05 -0.76
C GLU A 231 22.35 14.09 -0.02
N ASN A 232 21.49 13.62 0.91
CA ASN A 232 21.82 13.48 2.35
C ASN A 232 20.64 12.96 3.21
N THR A 233 20.98 12.38 4.34
CA THR A 233 20.18 11.46 5.19
C THR A 233 18.97 12.09 5.89
N ALA A 234 17.76 11.91 5.32
CA ALA A 234 16.46 12.09 6.02
C ALA A 234 15.32 11.19 5.49
N TYR A 235 15.58 10.26 4.55
CA TYR A 235 14.53 9.58 3.77
C TYR A 235 14.66 8.04 3.70
N PHE A 236 15.53 7.45 4.52
CA PHE A 236 15.94 6.05 4.36
C PHE A 236 14.75 5.06 4.39
N THR A 237 13.80 5.20 5.32
CA THR A 237 12.64 4.29 5.40
C THR A 237 11.67 4.44 4.21
N ALA A 238 11.41 5.69 3.77
CA ALA A 238 10.55 5.96 2.61
C ALA A 238 11.19 5.46 1.30
N ILE A 239 12.51 5.54 1.18
CA ILE A 239 13.26 5.18 -0.03
C ILE A 239 13.62 3.68 -0.04
N ALA A 240 14.26 3.17 1.00
CA ALA A 240 14.81 1.81 1.05
C ALA A 240 13.74 0.73 1.28
N CYS A 241 12.61 1.06 1.93
CA CYS A 241 11.54 0.09 2.17
C CYS A 241 10.37 0.30 1.21
N PHE A 242 9.80 1.51 1.15
CA PHE A 242 8.58 1.74 0.35
C PHE A 242 8.88 1.95 -1.13
N LEU A 243 9.79 2.86 -1.48
CA LEU A 243 10.11 3.12 -2.89
C LEU A 243 10.79 1.92 -3.54
N LEU A 244 11.82 1.35 -2.88
CA LEU A 244 12.56 0.20 -3.39
C LEU A 244 11.65 -1.02 -3.59
N PHE A 245 10.73 -1.28 -2.65
CA PHE A 245 9.78 -2.37 -2.80
C PHE A 245 8.82 -2.12 -3.97
N ASN A 246 8.24 -0.92 -4.08
CA ASN A 246 7.30 -0.63 -5.15
C ASN A 246 7.97 -0.61 -6.54
N VAL A 247 9.20 -0.12 -6.65
CA VAL A 247 10.00 -0.18 -7.89
C VAL A 247 10.38 -1.61 -8.22
N GLY A 248 10.90 -2.36 -7.26
CA GLY A 248 11.26 -3.77 -7.45
C GLY A 248 10.06 -4.62 -7.86
N ASP A 249 8.91 -4.43 -7.21
CA ASP A 249 7.65 -5.07 -7.57
C ASP A 249 7.24 -4.69 -9.00
N ALA A 250 7.27 -3.42 -9.38
CA ALA A 250 6.98 -2.97 -10.75
C ALA A 250 7.91 -3.63 -11.78
N VAL A 251 9.23 -3.65 -11.51
CA VAL A 251 10.22 -4.30 -12.39
C VAL A 251 9.96 -5.81 -12.49
N GLY A 252 9.65 -6.47 -11.37
CA GLY A 252 9.27 -7.88 -11.36
C GLY A 252 8.04 -8.17 -12.21
N ARG A 253 7.02 -7.31 -12.13
CA ARG A 253 5.82 -7.40 -12.99
C ARG A 253 6.16 -7.22 -14.46
N LEU A 254 7.10 -6.34 -14.81
CA LEU A 254 7.55 -6.15 -16.20
C LEU A 254 8.39 -7.34 -16.70
N LEU A 255 9.25 -7.90 -15.84
CA LEU A 255 10.11 -9.02 -16.16
C LEU A 255 9.33 -10.29 -16.55
N PHE A 256 8.07 -10.40 -16.10
CA PHE A 256 7.14 -11.46 -16.51
C PHE A 256 7.07 -11.61 -18.04
N TYR A 257 7.12 -10.52 -18.81
CA TYR A 257 7.08 -10.60 -20.27
C TYR A 257 8.27 -11.37 -20.86
N ALA A 258 9.43 -11.28 -20.23
CA ALA A 258 10.63 -11.98 -20.66
C ALA A 258 10.72 -13.40 -20.07
N VAL A 259 10.24 -13.58 -18.84
CA VAL A 259 10.41 -14.83 -18.07
C VAL A 259 9.09 -15.25 -17.42
N PRO A 260 8.10 -15.74 -18.20
CA PRO A 260 6.87 -16.27 -17.62
C PRO A 260 7.16 -17.57 -16.87
N LEU A 261 6.80 -17.63 -15.58
CA LEU A 261 7.02 -18.79 -14.73
C LEU A 261 5.72 -19.57 -14.55
N GLU A 262 5.75 -20.90 -14.70
CA GLU A 262 4.54 -21.72 -14.59
C GLU A 262 4.77 -23.01 -13.78
N GLY A 263 3.65 -23.59 -13.33
CA GLY A 263 3.61 -24.94 -12.75
C GLY A 263 4.45 -25.11 -11.49
N ARG A 264 5.19 -26.23 -11.41
CA ARG A 264 5.97 -26.61 -10.22
C ARG A 264 7.14 -25.66 -9.95
N LEU A 265 7.74 -25.09 -11.00
CA LEU A 265 8.86 -24.16 -10.85
C LEU A 265 8.42 -22.87 -10.15
N LEU A 266 7.29 -22.30 -10.57
CA LEU A 266 6.70 -21.14 -9.91
C LEU A 266 6.41 -21.41 -8.44
N LEU A 267 5.86 -22.60 -8.13
CA LEU A 267 5.58 -23.00 -6.75
C LEU A 267 6.87 -23.13 -5.93
N MET A 268 7.90 -23.80 -6.44
CA MET A 268 9.18 -23.96 -5.75
C MET A 268 9.88 -22.62 -5.49
N LEU A 269 9.90 -21.72 -6.49
CA LEU A 269 10.46 -20.38 -6.35
C LEU A 269 9.63 -19.50 -5.41
N SER A 270 8.30 -19.67 -5.38
CA SER A 270 7.45 -18.97 -4.42
C SER A 270 7.73 -19.44 -2.99
N LEU A 271 7.93 -20.75 -2.78
CA LEU A 271 8.27 -21.31 -1.48
C LEU A 271 9.69 -20.92 -1.02
N SER A 272 10.65 -20.74 -1.95
CA SER A 272 11.99 -20.30 -1.57
C SER A 272 12.02 -18.88 -1.02
N ARG A 273 11.01 -18.04 -1.28
CA ARG A 273 10.90 -16.68 -0.70
C ARG A 273 10.81 -16.68 0.82
N PHE A 274 10.34 -17.77 1.44
CA PHE A 274 10.33 -17.88 2.91
C PHE A 274 11.74 -17.79 3.51
N ALA A 275 12.78 -18.17 2.76
CA ALA A 275 14.16 -18.03 3.20
C ALA A 275 14.65 -16.57 3.24
N LEU A 276 14.02 -15.66 2.47
CA LEU A 276 14.37 -14.24 2.47
C LEU A 276 13.92 -13.53 3.75
N VAL A 277 12.86 -14.00 4.41
CA VAL A 277 12.34 -13.42 5.66
C VAL A 277 13.37 -13.46 6.79
N PRO A 278 13.95 -14.61 7.20
CA PRO A 278 14.97 -14.64 8.24
C PRO A 278 16.24 -13.90 7.83
N LEU A 279 16.62 -13.92 6.54
CA LEU A 279 17.77 -13.14 6.04
C LEU A 279 17.57 -11.63 6.20
N LEU A 280 16.37 -11.12 5.92
CA LEU A 280 16.02 -9.71 6.15
C LEU A 280 16.01 -9.37 7.64
N LEU A 281 15.54 -10.27 8.51
CA LEU A 281 15.59 -10.06 9.97
C LEU A 281 17.02 -10.00 10.51
N LEU A 282 17.98 -10.70 9.91
CA LEU A 282 19.39 -10.68 10.28
C LEU A 282 20.15 -9.42 9.80
N CYS A 283 19.55 -8.63 8.90
CA CYS A 283 20.09 -7.33 8.45
C CYS A 283 19.79 -6.25 9.46
N ASN A 284 20.62 -5.20 9.57
CA ASN A 284 20.61 -4.13 10.58
C ASN A 284 19.26 -3.38 10.82
N VAL A 285 18.28 -4.07 11.41
CA VAL A 285 17.06 -3.50 12.02
C VAL A 285 17.37 -2.97 13.42
N TYR A 286 16.92 -1.75 13.73
CA TYR A 286 17.07 -1.12 15.03
C TYR A 286 15.74 -0.48 15.47
N PRO A 287 15.34 -0.55 16.76
CA PRO A 287 15.99 -1.24 17.89
C PRO A 287 15.67 -2.76 17.95
N ARG A 288 16.56 -3.55 18.57
CA ARG A 288 16.40 -5.00 18.82
C ARG A 288 16.45 -5.34 20.29
N SER A 289 15.81 -6.44 20.66
CA SER A 289 15.75 -6.90 22.06
C SER A 289 16.41 -8.26 22.26
N HIS A 290 16.29 -9.19 21.30
CA HIS A 290 16.65 -10.60 21.50
C HIS A 290 17.54 -11.21 20.40
N SER A 291 17.64 -10.59 19.21
CA SER A 291 18.39 -11.14 18.06
C SER A 291 19.72 -10.44 17.76
N GLU A 292 20.75 -11.21 17.36
CA GLU A 292 22.05 -10.68 16.93
C GLU A 292 22.03 -10.18 15.47
N THR A 293 22.72 -9.06 15.19
CA THR A 293 22.91 -8.53 13.83
C THR A 293 24.05 -9.26 13.12
N LEU A 294 23.74 -10.01 12.06
CA LEU A 294 24.77 -10.68 11.26
C LEU A 294 25.28 -9.79 10.11
N PHE A 295 24.38 -9.03 9.48
CA PHE A 295 24.70 -8.14 8.37
C PHE A 295 24.54 -6.67 8.76
N HIS A 296 25.68 -6.00 8.99
CA HIS A 296 25.75 -4.58 9.36
C HIS A 296 25.76 -3.64 8.14
N ASN A 297 25.96 -4.17 6.93
CA ASN A 297 26.04 -3.38 5.70
C ASN A 297 24.64 -3.20 5.08
N ASP A 298 24.19 -1.95 4.97
CA ASP A 298 22.90 -1.56 4.40
C ASP A 298 22.74 -2.00 2.93
N ALA A 299 23.84 -2.18 2.18
CA ALA A 299 23.80 -2.68 0.81
C ALA A 299 23.23 -4.11 0.72
N ILE A 300 23.46 -4.94 1.74
CA ILE A 300 22.92 -6.31 1.80
C ILE A 300 21.41 -6.26 2.02
N PHE A 301 20.95 -5.38 2.90
CA PHE A 301 19.53 -5.14 3.13
C PHE A 301 18.84 -4.67 1.84
N ILE A 302 19.41 -3.67 1.16
CA ILE A 302 18.89 -3.14 -0.11
C ILE A 302 18.81 -4.24 -1.17
N LEU A 303 19.85 -5.07 -1.31
CA LEU A 303 19.86 -6.18 -2.28
C LEU A 303 18.77 -7.22 -1.97
N LEU A 304 18.64 -7.61 -0.70
CA LEU A 304 17.63 -8.57 -0.27
C LEU A 304 16.22 -8.02 -0.43
N MET A 305 15.99 -6.74 -0.11
CA MET A 305 14.72 -6.05 -0.32
C MET A 305 14.38 -5.94 -1.80
N ALA A 306 15.34 -5.59 -2.66
CA ALA A 306 15.16 -5.55 -4.10
C ALA A 306 14.82 -6.93 -4.67
N LEU A 307 15.50 -7.99 -4.23
CA LEU A 307 15.20 -9.36 -4.63
C LEU A 307 13.82 -9.82 -4.13
N PHE A 308 13.48 -9.49 -2.89
CA PHE A 308 12.18 -9.80 -2.30
C PHE A 308 11.03 -9.10 -3.04
N ALA A 309 11.23 -7.84 -3.44
CA ALA A 309 10.27 -7.05 -4.20
C ALA A 309 10.15 -7.53 -5.66
N LEU A 310 11.27 -7.78 -6.34
CA LEU A 310 11.28 -8.26 -7.72
C LEU A 310 10.64 -9.65 -7.85
N SER A 311 10.97 -10.56 -6.93
CA SER A 311 10.32 -11.87 -6.86
C SER A 311 8.82 -11.75 -6.52
N ASN A 312 8.42 -10.74 -5.74
CA ASN A 312 7.00 -10.46 -5.48
C ASN A 312 6.22 -10.16 -6.76
N GLY A 313 6.69 -9.16 -7.51
CA GLY A 313 6.03 -8.74 -8.73
C GLY A 313 5.98 -9.85 -9.78
N LEU A 314 7.09 -10.57 -9.97
CA LEU A 314 7.20 -11.63 -10.96
C LEU A 314 6.31 -12.84 -10.62
N PHE A 315 6.37 -13.34 -9.39
CA PHE A 315 5.65 -14.55 -9.02
C PHE A 315 4.16 -14.29 -8.86
N PHE A 316 3.77 -13.14 -8.29
CA PHE A 316 2.36 -12.78 -8.16
C PHE A 316 1.70 -12.59 -9.53
N THR A 317 2.37 -11.93 -10.47
CA THR A 317 1.86 -11.77 -11.84
C THR A 317 1.77 -13.10 -12.56
N SER A 318 2.83 -13.91 -12.48
CA SER A 318 2.85 -15.26 -13.08
C SER A 318 1.71 -16.14 -12.56
N ALA A 319 1.52 -16.19 -11.23
CA ALA A 319 0.45 -16.96 -10.61
C ALA A 319 -0.94 -16.47 -11.04
N SER A 320 -1.14 -15.15 -11.05
CA SER A 320 -2.43 -14.54 -11.33
C SER A 320 -2.83 -14.71 -12.80
N VAL A 321 -1.90 -14.50 -13.74
CA VAL A 321 -2.13 -14.70 -15.18
C VAL A 321 -2.32 -16.18 -15.51
N SER A 322 -1.51 -17.08 -14.94
CA SER A 322 -1.69 -18.52 -15.15
C SER A 322 -3.02 -19.04 -14.58
N ALA A 323 -3.52 -18.44 -13.48
CA ALA A 323 -4.81 -18.83 -12.90
C ALA A 323 -5.99 -18.41 -13.78
N THR A 324 -6.01 -17.17 -14.28
CA THR A 324 -7.12 -16.68 -15.13
C THR A 324 -7.13 -17.33 -16.52
N ARG A 325 -5.98 -17.74 -17.06
CA ARG A 325 -5.91 -18.43 -18.36
C ARG A 325 -6.33 -19.90 -18.33
N LYS A 326 -6.34 -20.54 -17.15
CA LYS A 326 -6.74 -21.95 -16.99
C LYS A 326 -8.24 -22.18 -16.86
N VAL A 327 -9.00 -21.11 -16.67
CA VAL A 327 -10.46 -21.16 -16.53
C VAL A 327 -11.14 -20.70 -17.82
N ASP A 328 -12.38 -21.14 -18.01
CA ASP A 328 -13.24 -20.69 -19.11
C ASP A 328 -13.47 -19.17 -19.04
N GLU A 329 -13.74 -18.54 -20.19
CA GLU A 329 -13.81 -17.08 -20.31
C GLU A 329 -14.87 -16.45 -19.41
N ASP A 330 -16.00 -17.13 -19.25
CA ASP A 330 -17.11 -16.71 -18.39
C ASP A 330 -16.70 -16.63 -16.91
N LEU A 331 -15.72 -17.43 -16.49
CA LEU A 331 -15.24 -17.52 -15.10
C LEU A 331 -14.01 -16.64 -14.83
N ARG A 332 -13.45 -15.97 -15.84
CA ARG A 332 -12.24 -15.15 -15.67
C ARG A 332 -12.45 -13.96 -14.74
N GLU A 333 -13.61 -13.29 -14.83
CA GLU A 333 -13.92 -12.16 -13.94
C GLU A 333 -14.00 -12.63 -12.48
N LEU A 334 -14.72 -13.73 -12.23
CA LEU A 334 -14.85 -14.34 -10.92
C LEU A 334 -13.47 -14.76 -10.36
N THR A 335 -12.64 -15.36 -11.20
CA THR A 335 -11.28 -15.78 -10.84
C THR A 335 -10.38 -14.58 -10.51
N GLY A 336 -10.48 -13.49 -11.26
CA GLY A 336 -9.78 -12.23 -10.97
C GLY A 336 -10.23 -11.61 -9.63
N SER A 337 -11.54 -11.57 -9.36
CA SER A 337 -12.09 -11.13 -8.07
C SER A 337 -11.60 -12.02 -6.92
N LEU A 338 -11.51 -13.35 -7.13
CA LEU A 338 -11.02 -14.31 -6.15
C LEU A 338 -9.54 -14.09 -5.84
N ILE A 339 -8.71 -13.88 -6.87
CA ILE A 339 -7.28 -13.53 -6.70
C ILE A 339 -7.14 -12.25 -5.86
N GLY A 340 -7.96 -11.22 -6.13
CA GLY A 340 -8.00 -9.99 -5.34
C GLY A 340 -8.32 -10.25 -3.86
N MET A 341 -9.33 -11.07 -3.58
CA MET A 341 -9.70 -11.44 -2.21
C MET A 341 -8.59 -12.23 -1.51
N VAL A 342 -7.99 -13.23 -2.18
CA VAL A 342 -6.87 -14.01 -1.63
C VAL A 342 -5.68 -13.10 -1.30
N ALA A 343 -5.39 -12.11 -2.16
CA ALA A 343 -4.35 -11.12 -1.90
C ALA A 343 -4.65 -10.32 -0.61
N MET A 344 -5.90 -9.90 -0.38
CA MET A 344 -6.27 -9.17 0.84
C MET A 344 -6.12 -10.02 2.11
N VAL A 345 -6.56 -11.28 2.06
CA VAL A 345 -6.39 -12.21 3.19
C VAL A 345 -4.90 -12.45 3.47
N SER A 346 -4.10 -12.66 2.42
CA SER A 346 -2.65 -12.86 2.58
C SER A 346 -1.94 -11.63 3.16
N SER A 347 -2.38 -10.42 2.82
CA SER A 347 -1.85 -9.18 3.38
C SER A 347 -2.15 -9.06 4.89
N LEU A 348 -3.38 -9.36 5.32
CA LEU A 348 -3.72 -9.40 6.75
C LEU A 348 -2.88 -10.43 7.52
N MET A 349 -2.75 -11.64 6.98
CA MET A 349 -1.91 -12.68 7.59
C MET A 349 -0.45 -12.25 7.67
N GLY A 350 0.07 -11.59 6.62
CA GLY A 350 1.41 -11.02 6.59
C GLY A 350 1.64 -9.94 7.65
N SER A 351 0.68 -9.03 7.86
CA SER A 351 0.75 -8.01 8.91
C SER A 351 0.75 -8.61 10.32
N ILE A 352 -0.10 -9.62 10.57
CA ILE A 352 -0.13 -10.35 11.86
C ILE A 352 1.21 -11.06 12.09
N PHE A 353 1.70 -11.77 11.07
CA PHE A 353 2.98 -12.46 11.15
C PHE A 353 4.15 -11.49 11.36
N GLY A 354 4.16 -10.35 10.67
CA GLY A 354 5.14 -9.28 10.87
C GLY A 354 5.12 -8.73 12.29
N ALA A 355 3.94 -8.49 12.86
CA ALA A 355 3.81 -8.06 14.26
C ALA A 355 4.36 -9.11 15.24
N LEU A 356 4.11 -10.41 14.99
CA LEU A 356 4.69 -11.50 15.78
C LEU A 356 6.21 -11.57 15.65
N LEU A 357 6.75 -11.34 14.45
CA LEU A 357 8.20 -11.31 14.24
C LEU A 357 8.87 -10.19 15.03
N VAL A 358 8.25 -9.01 15.10
CA VAL A 358 8.77 -7.89 15.91
C VAL A 358 8.83 -8.26 17.40
N MET A 359 7.93 -9.10 17.92
CA MET A 359 8.00 -9.56 19.31
C MET A 359 9.14 -10.55 19.59
N VAL A 360 9.66 -11.20 18.55
CA VAL A 360 10.72 -12.22 18.66
C VAL A 360 12.12 -11.62 18.46
N VAL A 361 12.21 -10.44 17.83
CA VAL A 361 13.45 -9.75 17.41
C VAL A 361 13.92 -8.74 18.45
#